data_AF-A0A9P1DW19-F1
#
_entry.id   AF-A0A9P1DW19-F1
#
_cell.length_a   1.000
_cell.length_b   1.000
_cell.length_c   1.000
_cell.angle_alpha   90.00
_cell.angle_beta   90.00
_cell.angle_gamma   90.00
#
_symmetry.space_group_name_H-M   'P 1'
#
loop_
_entity.id
_entity.type
_entity.pdbx_description
1 polymer ?
#
loop_
_entity_poly.entity_id
_entity_poly.type
_entity_poly.pdbx_seq_one_letter_code
_entity_poly.pdbx_strand_id
1 'polypeptide(L)'
;MNPIRKSHEFHHCIRGPREDVGHPDPCEERAQGYHGSSRDDKEFRDFSQKGILSGDQSVNPLAHNWNRVMVRNCDGTLFLSDAELPVRGGRPLQLRGRRNAMLAIHQLLSSGLADASELLLGGCSAGAVAAPLLGDYVAQTVRRAAAQRGGNVFVAILSDSGFFVDWSSLSRAPPGVLSFPQLQWLFEVGNVSEALPEECLKAGESWRCMLLSSAVPYVKTPSFFLQSTVDSWQLRSLEPSSLEALQDQLRPALLRSLNAGRGRGHGGAVDHCVHHCEAWGEITWGSISNRDAFEGWYRKRLQQWHSSGFNASVFDTAGEHWPLLHLGRAGPSQCYPGQEEHLRWHQNLTLALEKCDMGRSWDIFVGNLLGKTLGDILDNNFSG
;
A
#
# COMPACT_ATOMS: atom_id res chain seq x y z
N MET A 1 -41.38 -31.27 30.21
CA MET A 1 -40.69 -32.28 29.38
C MET A 1 -41.07 -31.99 27.94
N ASN A 2 -40.22 -31.55 27.01
CA ASN A 2 -38.83 -31.84 26.67
C ASN A 2 -38.23 -30.53 26.08
N PRO A 3 -36.91 -30.27 26.22
CA PRO A 3 -36.29 -29.00 25.85
C PRO A 3 -36.06 -28.91 24.34
N ILE A 4 -36.38 -27.77 23.73
CA ILE A 4 -35.99 -27.47 22.36
C ILE A 4 -34.53 -27.01 22.37
N ARG A 5 -33.75 -27.68 21.53
CA ARG A 5 -32.29 -27.69 21.43
C ARG A 5 -31.67 -26.29 21.37
N LYS A 6 -30.56 -26.14 22.09
CA LYS A 6 -29.52 -25.13 21.82
C LYS A 6 -29.06 -25.27 20.37
N SER A 7 -29.23 -24.23 19.55
CA SER A 7 -28.47 -24.07 18.31
C SER A 7 -27.26 -23.19 18.61
N HIS A 8 -26.11 -23.84 18.74
CA HIS A 8 -24.80 -23.20 18.71
C HIS A 8 -24.40 -22.88 17.25
N GLU A 9 -23.49 -21.90 17.13
CA GLU A 9 -22.64 -21.55 15.98
C GLU A 9 -23.26 -20.74 14.84
N PHE A 10 -22.96 -19.43 14.85
CA PHE A 10 -22.91 -18.60 13.65
C PHE A 10 -21.44 -18.53 13.21
N HIS A 11 -21.13 -19.13 12.06
CA HIS A 11 -19.91 -18.88 11.30
C HIS A 11 -20.29 -17.97 10.13
N HIS A 12 -20.04 -16.67 10.26
CA HIS A 12 -19.86 -15.81 9.10
C HIS A 12 -18.37 -15.58 8.90
N CYS A 13 -17.79 -16.57 8.22
CA CYS A 13 -16.61 -16.35 7.41
C CYS A 13 -16.96 -15.33 6.32
N ILE A 14 -16.16 -14.27 6.17
CA ILE A 14 -15.73 -13.92 4.82
C ILE A 14 -14.46 -14.74 4.65
N ARG A 15 -14.66 -16.04 4.38
CA ARG A 15 -13.68 -16.90 3.72
C ARG A 15 -14.13 -16.94 2.28
N GLY A 16 -13.45 -16.23 1.40
CA GLY A 16 -13.34 -16.76 0.05
C GLY A 16 -12.88 -18.22 0.15
N PRO A 17 -13.32 -19.15 -0.72
CA PRO A 17 -13.10 -20.59 -0.51
C PRO A 17 -11.63 -21.08 -0.44
N ARG A 18 -10.63 -20.19 -0.46
CA ARG A 18 -9.18 -20.48 -0.36
C ARG A 18 -8.41 -19.24 0.15
N GLU A 19 -8.57 -18.86 1.42
CA GLU A 19 -7.82 -17.74 1.99
C GLU A 19 -6.47 -18.16 2.55
N ASP A 20 -5.42 -17.49 2.08
CA ASP A 20 -4.08 -17.41 2.66
C ASP A 20 -3.77 -15.90 2.77
N VAL A 21 -4.24 -15.22 3.82
CA VAL A 21 -4.08 -13.75 3.98
C VAL A 21 -3.40 -13.39 5.32
N GLY A 22 -2.59 -12.33 5.33
CA GLY A 22 -1.83 -11.85 6.48
C GLY A 22 -2.67 -11.25 7.64
N HIS A 23 -3.98 -11.10 7.46
CA HIS A 23 -4.93 -10.80 8.52
C HIS A 23 -6.10 -11.78 8.42
N PRO A 24 -6.13 -12.84 9.25
CA PRO A 24 -7.18 -13.87 9.20
C PRO A 24 -8.50 -13.40 9.82
N ASP A 25 -8.58 -12.17 10.32
CA ASP A 25 -9.72 -11.65 11.08
C ASP A 25 -10.93 -11.39 10.15
N PRO A 26 -12.14 -11.86 10.50
CA PRO A 26 -13.36 -11.50 9.80
C PRO A 26 -13.58 -9.99 9.73
N CYS A 27 -14.16 -9.48 8.64
CA CYS A 27 -14.40 -8.04 8.46
C CYS A 27 -15.25 -7.42 9.59
N GLU A 28 -16.20 -8.16 10.15
CA GLU A 28 -17.03 -7.68 11.27
C GLU A 28 -16.22 -7.47 12.56
N GLU A 29 -15.26 -8.33 12.84
CA GLU A 29 -14.35 -8.21 13.99
C GLU A 29 -13.36 -7.07 13.77
N ARG A 30 -12.75 -7.03 12.58
CA ARG A 30 -11.84 -5.94 12.18
C ARG A 30 -12.54 -4.58 12.23
N ALA A 31 -13.83 -4.50 11.88
CA ALA A 31 -14.63 -3.28 11.95
C ALA A 31 -14.71 -2.68 13.37
N GLN A 32 -14.55 -3.49 14.42
CA GLN A 32 -14.58 -3.02 15.81
C GLN A 32 -13.21 -2.53 16.31
N GLY A 33 -12.13 -2.86 15.60
CA GLY A 33 -10.77 -2.56 15.99
C GLY A 33 -10.19 -1.30 15.32
N TYR A 34 -8.91 -1.07 15.56
CA TYR A 34 -8.14 0.06 15.05
C TYR A 34 -8.26 0.25 13.53
N HIS A 35 -8.29 -0.84 12.77
CA HIS A 35 -8.38 -0.82 11.31
C HIS A 35 -9.81 -0.71 10.75
N GLY A 36 -10.81 -0.56 11.62
CA GLY A 36 -12.22 -0.45 11.24
C GLY A 36 -12.99 0.67 11.94
N SER A 37 -12.38 1.31 12.94
CA SER A 37 -13.03 2.30 13.80
C SER A 37 -12.07 3.42 14.22
N SER A 38 -12.55 4.65 14.30
CA SER A 38 -11.84 5.81 14.88
C SER A 38 -12.09 6.00 16.38
N ARG A 39 -12.87 5.11 17.02
CA ARG A 39 -13.23 5.26 18.44
C ARG A 39 -12.01 5.44 19.35
N ASP A 40 -10.95 4.71 19.04
CA ASP A 40 -9.76 4.60 19.88
C ASP A 40 -8.56 5.37 19.26
N ASP A 41 -8.82 6.31 18.35
CA ASP A 41 -7.77 7.15 17.76
C ASP A 41 -7.14 8.07 18.81
N LYS A 42 -5.80 8.13 18.80
CA LYS A 42 -5.03 9.09 19.58
C LYS A 42 -5.16 10.48 18.95
N GLU A 43 -5.24 11.50 19.81
CA GLU A 43 -5.28 12.91 19.39
C GLU A 43 -4.00 13.31 18.64
N PHE A 44 -2.86 12.75 19.03
CA PHE A 44 -1.56 13.04 18.45
C PHE A 44 -0.92 11.80 17.84
N ARG A 45 -0.20 12.00 16.73
CA ARG A 45 0.66 11.00 16.10
C ARG A 45 2.05 11.55 15.91
N ASP A 46 3.04 10.75 16.25
CA ASP A 46 4.45 11.09 15.99
C ASP A 46 4.83 10.68 14.55
N PHE A 47 5.43 11.62 13.83
CA PHE A 47 5.95 11.40 12.49
C PHE A 47 7.49 11.40 12.42
N SER A 48 8.18 11.56 13.55
CA SER A 48 9.65 11.64 13.62
C SER A 48 10.37 10.53 12.84
N GLN A 49 9.88 9.28 12.94
CA GLN A 49 10.44 8.10 12.26
C GLN A 49 9.62 7.64 11.05
N LYS A 50 8.85 8.54 10.42
CA LYS A 50 7.94 8.21 9.31
C LYS A 50 8.49 8.55 7.93
N GLY A 51 9.80 8.41 7.74
CA GLY A 51 10.47 8.61 6.45
C GLY A 51 10.10 9.94 5.80
N ILE A 52 9.41 9.89 4.66
CA ILE A 52 8.95 11.07 3.92
C ILE A 52 7.95 11.98 4.69
N LEU A 53 7.35 11.49 5.78
CA LEU A 53 6.53 12.30 6.69
C LEU A 53 7.32 12.86 7.87
N SER A 54 8.61 12.54 8.01
CA SER A 54 9.42 13.09 9.09
C SER A 54 9.59 14.59 8.95
N GLY A 55 9.57 15.29 10.09
CA GLY A 55 9.97 16.69 10.22
C GLY A 55 11.47 16.88 10.44
N ASP A 56 12.24 15.79 10.55
CA ASP A 56 13.69 15.83 10.63
C ASP A 56 14.30 15.92 9.21
N GLN A 57 15.08 16.96 8.96
CA GLN A 57 15.74 17.18 7.68
C GLN A 57 16.76 16.09 7.33
N SER A 58 17.38 15.44 8.33
CA SER A 58 18.33 14.35 8.09
C SER A 58 17.64 13.07 7.59
N VAL A 59 16.38 12.85 7.98
CA VAL A 59 15.54 11.74 7.53
C VAL A 59 14.81 12.09 6.24
N ASN A 60 14.31 13.32 6.14
CA ASN A 60 13.50 13.84 5.03
C ASN A 60 14.06 15.16 4.45
N PRO A 61 15.18 15.13 3.71
CA PRO A 61 15.77 16.34 3.17
C PRO A 61 14.83 17.11 2.24
N LEU A 62 13.98 16.39 1.50
CA LEU A 62 13.06 16.96 0.51
C LEU A 62 11.91 17.75 1.14
N ALA A 63 11.19 17.17 2.10
CA ALA A 63 9.87 17.64 2.53
C ALA A 63 9.73 17.84 4.06
N HIS A 64 10.83 17.87 4.83
CA HIS A 64 10.79 18.02 6.29
C HIS A 64 10.03 19.27 6.77
N ASN A 65 9.95 20.32 5.96
CA ASN A 65 9.26 21.58 6.28
C ASN A 65 7.88 21.71 5.62
N TRP A 66 7.34 20.64 5.02
CA TRP A 66 6.02 20.66 4.38
C TRP A 66 4.88 20.45 5.39
N ASN A 67 3.66 20.79 4.97
CA ASN A 67 2.45 20.33 5.63
C ASN A 67 2.34 18.81 5.49
N ARG A 68 2.07 18.12 6.59
CA ARG A 68 2.01 16.65 6.65
C ARG A 68 0.62 16.20 7.02
N VAL A 69 0.07 15.25 6.28
CA VAL A 69 -1.26 14.70 6.52
C VAL A 69 -1.21 13.19 6.39
N MET A 70 -1.81 12.49 7.36
CA MET A 70 -2.02 11.05 7.30
C MET A 70 -3.51 10.76 7.21
N VAL A 71 -3.94 10.14 6.11
CA VAL A 71 -5.30 9.60 5.98
C VAL A 71 -5.26 8.13 6.39
N ARG A 72 -5.99 7.79 7.46
CA ARG A 72 -5.97 6.45 8.02
C ARG A 72 -6.85 5.49 7.21
N ASN A 73 -6.32 4.31 6.91
CA ASN A 73 -7.10 3.20 6.34
C ASN A 73 -7.97 2.58 7.44
N CYS A 74 -9.27 2.86 7.38
CA CYS A 74 -10.25 2.30 8.32
C CYS A 74 -11.48 1.69 7.62
N ASP A 75 -11.44 1.59 6.29
CA ASP A 75 -12.54 1.02 5.49
C ASP A 75 -12.32 -0.46 5.16
N GLY A 76 -11.08 -0.95 5.26
CA GLY A 76 -10.74 -2.35 4.97
C GLY A 76 -10.70 -2.71 3.48
N THR A 77 -10.78 -1.73 2.58
CA THR A 77 -10.88 -1.97 1.12
C THR A 77 -9.83 -1.20 0.32
N LEU A 78 -8.64 -1.05 0.91
CA LEU A 78 -7.50 -0.36 0.30
C LEU A 78 -7.79 1.10 -0.07
N PHE A 79 -8.69 1.80 0.63
CA PHE A 79 -9.18 3.14 0.26
C PHE A 79 -9.96 3.21 -1.05
N LEU A 80 -10.39 2.09 -1.64
CA LEU A 80 -10.96 2.10 -3.00
C LEU A 80 -12.49 2.01 -3.04
N SER A 81 -13.14 1.51 -2.00
CA SER A 81 -14.59 1.30 -2.04
C SER A 81 -15.40 2.54 -1.70
N ASP A 82 -16.63 2.56 -2.22
CA ASP A 82 -17.70 3.40 -1.73
C ASP A 82 -19.04 2.66 -1.77
N ALA A 83 -19.23 1.74 -0.81
CA ALA A 83 -20.38 0.85 -0.74
C ALA A 83 -20.81 0.58 0.72
N GLU A 84 -21.97 -0.05 0.87
CA GLU A 84 -22.39 -0.67 2.13
C GLU A 84 -22.48 -2.17 1.91
N LEU A 85 -21.93 -2.95 2.84
CA LEU A 85 -22.05 -4.39 2.81
C LEU A 85 -23.05 -4.82 3.89
N PRO A 86 -24.23 -5.36 3.52
CA PRO A 86 -25.17 -5.90 4.48
C PRO A 86 -24.55 -7.03 5.29
N VAL A 87 -24.75 -7.00 6.61
CA VAL A 87 -24.36 -8.07 7.54
C VAL A 87 -25.57 -8.59 8.27
N ARG A 88 -25.61 -9.91 8.54
CA ARG A 88 -26.79 -10.54 9.12
C ARG A 88 -26.89 -10.21 10.62
N GLY A 89 -27.99 -9.56 11.01
CA GLY A 89 -28.25 -9.24 12.42
C GLY A 89 -27.45 -8.06 12.97
N GLY A 90 -26.84 -7.25 12.10
CA GLY A 90 -26.06 -6.07 12.47
C GLY A 90 -26.30 -4.87 11.55
N ARG A 91 -25.60 -3.77 11.82
CA ARG A 91 -25.58 -2.60 10.92
C ARG A 91 -24.65 -2.90 9.74
N PRO A 92 -25.01 -2.53 8.49
CA PRO A 92 -24.16 -2.73 7.32
C PRO A 92 -22.74 -2.19 7.55
N LEU A 93 -21.73 -2.92 7.09
CA LEU A 93 -20.35 -2.45 7.09
C LEU A 93 -20.20 -1.30 6.10
N GLN A 94 -19.50 -0.26 6.53
CA GLN A 94 -19.30 0.96 5.75
C GLN A 94 -17.98 0.86 4.99
N LEU A 95 -18.03 0.42 3.74
CA LEU A 95 -16.87 0.32 2.86
C LEU A 95 -16.65 1.68 2.18
N ARG A 96 -16.15 2.66 2.94
CA ARG A 96 -16.10 4.08 2.54
C ARG A 96 -14.71 4.60 2.20
N GLY A 97 -13.78 3.74 1.80
CA GLY A 97 -12.38 4.08 1.56
C GLY A 97 -12.19 5.27 0.62
N ARG A 98 -12.75 5.17 -0.59
CA ARG A 98 -12.63 6.22 -1.62
C ARG A 98 -13.30 7.50 -1.16
N ARG A 99 -14.50 7.38 -0.58
CA ARG A 99 -15.25 8.52 -0.06
C ARG A 99 -14.47 9.26 1.01
N ASN A 100 -13.91 8.54 1.98
CA ASN A 100 -13.13 9.12 3.07
C ASN A 100 -11.85 9.80 2.55
N ALA A 101 -11.13 9.14 1.63
CA ALA A 101 -9.93 9.70 1.01
C ALA A 101 -10.24 11.01 0.25
N MET A 102 -11.30 11.03 -0.56
CA MET A 102 -11.67 12.23 -1.32
C MET A 102 -12.22 13.35 -0.43
N LEU A 103 -13.00 13.03 0.60
CA LEU A 103 -13.46 14.03 1.58
C LEU A 103 -12.28 14.66 2.33
N ALA A 104 -11.25 13.87 2.66
CA ALA A 104 -10.03 14.42 3.25
C ALA A 104 -9.35 15.41 2.30
N ILE A 105 -9.20 15.09 1.01
CA ILE A 105 -8.66 16.02 0.01
C ILE A 105 -9.51 17.30 -0.07
N HIS A 106 -10.84 17.19 -0.13
CA HIS A 106 -11.72 18.36 -0.17
C HIS A 106 -11.60 19.26 1.08
N GLN A 107 -11.46 18.66 2.26
CA GLN A 107 -11.22 19.40 3.50
C GLN A 107 -9.85 20.08 3.50
N LEU A 108 -8.82 19.45 2.93
CA LEU A 108 -7.49 20.06 2.82
C LEU A 108 -7.47 21.23 1.85
N LEU A 109 -8.26 21.18 0.76
CA LEU A 109 -8.38 22.29 -0.18
C LEU A 109 -8.87 23.58 0.48
N SER A 110 -9.85 23.48 1.39
CA SER A 110 -10.31 24.62 2.18
C SER A 110 -9.31 25.03 3.27
N SER A 111 -8.38 24.13 3.63
CA SER A 111 -7.37 24.33 4.68
C SER A 111 -5.98 24.71 4.14
N GLY A 112 -5.89 25.16 2.88
CA GLY A 112 -4.66 25.70 2.28
C GLY A 112 -4.04 24.87 1.16
N LEU A 113 -4.49 23.63 0.91
CA LEU A 113 -3.96 22.81 -0.20
C LEU A 113 -4.22 23.44 -1.57
N ALA A 114 -5.31 24.22 -1.71
CA ALA A 114 -5.59 24.95 -2.95
C ALA A 114 -4.57 26.08 -3.25
N ASP A 115 -3.79 26.50 -2.26
CA ASP A 115 -2.76 27.53 -2.39
C ASP A 115 -1.33 26.94 -2.43
N ALA A 116 -1.21 25.60 -2.40
CA ALA A 116 0.07 24.91 -2.42
C ALA A 116 0.75 25.00 -3.79
N SER A 117 2.09 24.99 -3.81
CA SER A 117 2.87 24.82 -5.06
C SER A 117 2.99 23.35 -5.47
N GLU A 118 3.00 22.45 -4.48
CA GLU A 118 3.36 21.05 -4.63
C GLU A 118 2.48 20.17 -3.75
N LEU A 119 2.13 18.99 -4.25
CA LEU A 119 1.48 17.92 -3.53
C LEU A 119 2.19 16.61 -3.82
N LEU A 120 2.69 15.96 -2.77
CA LEU A 120 3.14 14.58 -2.81
C LEU A 120 2.07 13.68 -2.20
N LEU A 121 1.44 12.85 -3.02
CA LEU A 121 0.52 11.81 -2.55
C LEU A 121 1.31 10.51 -2.32
N GLY A 122 1.50 10.16 -1.06
CA GLY A 122 2.27 8.97 -0.66
C GLY A 122 1.40 7.87 -0.09
N GLY A 123 1.88 6.63 -0.19
CA GLY A 123 1.28 5.50 0.51
C GLY A 123 2.25 4.34 0.69
N CYS A 124 2.00 3.56 1.73
CA CYS A 124 2.64 2.28 2.02
C CYS A 124 1.57 1.17 1.95
N SER A 125 1.93 -0.01 1.43
CA SER A 125 1.05 -1.19 1.41
C SER A 125 -0.28 -0.91 0.68
N ALA A 126 -1.41 -1.11 1.35
CA ALA A 126 -2.73 -0.72 0.85
C ALA A 126 -2.82 0.75 0.37
N GLY A 127 -2.14 1.67 1.07
CA GLY A 127 -2.06 3.07 0.64
C GLY A 127 -1.22 3.24 -0.63
N ALA A 128 -0.19 2.42 -0.83
CA ALA A 128 0.63 2.43 -2.04
C ALA A 128 -0.12 1.89 -3.25
N VAL A 129 -1.10 1.01 -3.05
CA VAL A 129 -2.08 0.64 -4.08
C VAL A 129 -3.00 1.83 -4.38
N ALA A 130 -3.56 2.45 -3.34
CA ALA A 130 -4.54 3.52 -3.49
C ALA A 130 -3.99 4.80 -4.15
N ALA A 131 -2.79 5.22 -3.75
CA ALA A 131 -2.19 6.49 -4.17
C ALA A 131 -2.10 6.64 -5.71
N PRO A 132 -1.56 5.69 -6.48
CA PRO A 132 -1.58 5.74 -7.95
C PRO A 132 -2.98 5.58 -8.56
N LEU A 133 -3.86 4.77 -7.98
CA LEU A 133 -5.20 4.53 -8.52
C LEU A 133 -6.12 5.76 -8.38
N LEU A 134 -6.08 6.43 -7.23
CA LEU A 134 -6.83 7.67 -6.97
C LEU A 134 -6.08 8.91 -7.47
N GLY A 135 -4.78 8.80 -7.73
CA GLY A 135 -3.86 9.92 -7.91
C GLY A 135 -4.23 10.85 -9.06
N ASP A 136 -4.70 10.31 -10.18
CA ASP A 136 -5.14 11.13 -11.32
C ASP A 136 -6.35 12.00 -11.00
N TYR A 137 -7.30 11.44 -10.25
CA TYR A 137 -8.50 12.16 -9.82
C TYR A 137 -8.16 13.21 -8.75
N VAL A 138 -7.28 12.88 -7.80
CA VAL A 138 -6.75 13.83 -6.81
C VAL A 138 -6.01 14.98 -7.51
N ALA A 139 -5.10 14.67 -8.43
CA ALA A 139 -4.33 15.66 -9.16
C ALA A 139 -5.22 16.61 -9.95
N GLN A 140 -6.24 16.08 -10.65
CA GLN A 140 -7.22 16.90 -11.36
C GLN A 140 -8.01 17.79 -10.41
N THR A 141 -8.46 17.26 -9.28
CA THR A 141 -9.26 18.00 -8.28
C THR A 141 -8.46 19.15 -7.68
N VAL A 142 -7.22 18.88 -7.27
CA VAL A 142 -6.33 19.88 -6.67
C VAL A 142 -5.94 20.97 -7.66
N ARG A 143 -5.56 20.60 -8.89
CA ARG A 143 -5.21 21.58 -9.92
C ARG A 143 -6.39 22.47 -10.32
N ARG A 144 -7.62 21.92 -10.39
CA ARG A 144 -8.83 22.72 -10.64
C ARG A 144 -9.07 23.74 -9.53
N ALA A 145 -8.95 23.32 -8.27
CA ALA A 145 -9.12 24.20 -7.13
C ALA A 145 -8.05 25.31 -7.07
N ALA A 146 -6.79 24.97 -7.35
CA ALA A 146 -5.71 25.96 -7.40
C ALA A 146 -5.88 26.93 -8.57
N ALA A 147 -6.28 26.46 -9.75
CA ALA A 147 -6.53 27.30 -10.92
C ALA A 147 -7.63 28.35 -10.65
N GLN A 148 -8.67 28.00 -9.89
CA GLN A 148 -9.70 28.95 -9.46
C GLN A 148 -9.14 30.09 -8.57
N ARG A 149 -7.98 29.87 -7.95
CA ARG A 149 -7.26 30.85 -7.13
C ARG A 149 -6.07 31.48 -7.86
N GLY A 150 -5.91 31.24 -9.17
CA GLY A 150 -4.79 31.73 -9.97
C GLY A 150 -3.47 30.99 -9.73
N GLY A 151 -3.50 29.85 -9.02
CA GLY A 151 -2.35 29.00 -8.76
C GLY A 151 -2.27 27.79 -9.68
N ASN A 152 -1.18 27.04 -9.56
CA ASN A 152 -1.01 25.73 -10.19
C ASN A 152 -0.17 24.84 -9.27
N VAL A 153 -0.50 23.54 -9.21
CA VAL A 153 0.10 22.60 -8.26
C VAL A 153 0.78 21.46 -9.01
N PHE A 154 2.06 21.24 -8.71
CA PHE A 154 2.75 20.03 -9.11
C PHE A 154 2.26 18.87 -8.25
N VAL A 155 1.85 17.77 -8.89
CA VAL A 155 1.36 16.59 -8.17
C VAL A 155 2.18 15.40 -8.61
N ALA A 156 2.75 14.70 -7.63
CA ALA A 156 3.51 13.49 -7.81
C ALA A 156 3.12 12.44 -6.77
N ILE A 157 3.41 11.18 -7.05
CA ILE A 157 3.00 10.05 -6.23
C ILE A 157 4.23 9.26 -5.77
N LEU A 158 4.22 8.84 -4.51
CA LEU A 158 5.15 7.86 -3.96
C LEU A 158 4.37 6.60 -3.55
N SER A 159 4.66 5.48 -4.20
CA SER A 159 4.05 4.18 -3.92
C SER A 159 5.11 3.25 -3.36
N ASP A 160 5.04 2.93 -2.07
CA ASP A 160 5.96 2.04 -1.37
C ASP A 160 5.30 0.69 -1.01
N SER A 161 5.81 -0.43 -1.54
CA SER A 161 5.25 -1.77 -1.31
C SER A 161 3.79 -1.94 -1.79
N GLY A 162 3.45 -1.41 -2.96
CA GLY A 162 2.09 -1.44 -3.54
C GLY A 162 1.83 -2.54 -4.60
N PHE A 163 2.84 -3.28 -5.04
CA PHE A 163 2.66 -4.32 -6.06
C PHE A 163 2.37 -5.69 -5.45
N PHE A 164 1.21 -6.24 -5.79
CA PHE A 164 0.78 -7.58 -5.38
C PHE A 164 0.66 -8.51 -6.59
N VAL A 165 0.99 -9.79 -6.42
CA VAL A 165 0.94 -10.79 -7.50
C VAL A 165 -0.48 -11.33 -7.70
N ASP A 166 -0.91 -11.35 -8.97
CA ASP A 166 -2.06 -12.15 -9.40
C ASP A 166 -1.66 -13.60 -9.71
N TRP A 167 -1.85 -14.49 -8.73
CA TRP A 167 -1.62 -15.92 -8.90
C TRP A 167 -2.72 -16.66 -9.69
N SER A 168 -3.82 -15.99 -10.07
CA SER A 168 -4.94 -16.65 -10.77
C SER A 168 -4.54 -17.18 -12.14
N SER A 169 -3.60 -16.51 -12.81
CA SER A 169 -3.03 -16.95 -14.10
C SER A 169 -2.19 -18.23 -14.00
N LEU A 170 -1.70 -18.56 -12.80
CA LEU A 170 -0.87 -19.73 -12.53
C LEU A 170 -1.63 -20.87 -11.86
N SER A 171 -2.96 -20.83 -11.86
CA SER A 171 -3.88 -21.78 -11.20
C SER A 171 -3.84 -21.77 -9.66
N ARG A 172 -2.66 -21.55 -9.04
CA ARG A 172 -2.50 -21.39 -7.59
C ARG A 172 -1.17 -20.68 -7.25
N ALA A 173 -1.15 -19.98 -6.11
CA ALA A 173 0.08 -19.55 -5.46
C ALA A 173 0.98 -20.76 -5.09
N PRO A 174 2.30 -20.67 -5.31
CA PRO A 174 3.29 -21.61 -4.78
C PRO A 174 3.23 -21.75 -3.25
N PRO A 175 3.72 -22.87 -2.68
CA PRO A 175 3.86 -23.01 -1.25
C PRO A 175 4.69 -21.88 -0.62
N GLY A 176 4.21 -21.33 0.49
CA GLY A 176 4.91 -20.31 1.25
C GLY A 176 4.81 -18.89 0.70
N VAL A 177 4.07 -18.65 -0.39
CA VAL A 177 3.67 -17.30 -0.83
C VAL A 177 2.16 -17.12 -0.66
N LEU A 178 1.75 -15.90 -0.30
CA LEU A 178 0.35 -15.55 -0.10
C LEU A 178 -0.31 -15.17 -1.43
N SER A 179 -1.63 -15.37 -1.50
CA SER A 179 -2.45 -14.93 -2.63
C SER A 179 -3.60 -14.07 -2.15
N PHE A 180 -4.09 -13.19 -3.03
CA PHE A 180 -5.09 -12.18 -2.66
C PHE A 180 -6.40 -12.32 -3.48
N PRO A 181 -7.06 -13.49 -3.50
CA PRO A 181 -8.30 -13.70 -4.28
C PRO A 181 -9.45 -12.76 -3.85
N GLN A 182 -9.40 -12.22 -2.63
CA GLN A 182 -10.38 -11.26 -2.11
C GLN A 182 -10.39 -9.93 -2.87
N LEU A 183 -9.34 -9.58 -3.64
CA LEU A 183 -9.36 -8.37 -4.45
C LEU A 183 -10.46 -8.42 -5.52
N GLN A 184 -10.69 -9.60 -6.11
CA GLN A 184 -11.79 -9.78 -7.04
C GLN A 184 -13.14 -9.58 -6.34
N TRP A 185 -13.32 -10.16 -5.16
CA TRP A 185 -14.57 -9.99 -4.40
C TRP A 185 -14.79 -8.52 -3.99
N LEU A 186 -13.75 -7.84 -3.49
CA LEU A 186 -13.80 -6.41 -3.15
C LEU A 186 -14.18 -5.56 -4.36
N PHE A 187 -13.67 -5.89 -5.54
CA PHE A 187 -14.06 -5.21 -6.77
C PHE A 187 -15.57 -5.28 -7.02
N GLU A 188 -16.14 -6.47 -6.85
CA GLU A 188 -17.55 -6.76 -7.11
C GLU A 188 -18.49 -6.12 -6.08
N VAL A 189 -18.14 -6.19 -4.78
CA VAL A 189 -19.05 -5.71 -3.70
C VAL A 189 -18.78 -4.28 -3.24
N GLY A 190 -17.57 -3.76 -3.46
CA GLY A 190 -17.11 -2.49 -2.92
C GLY A 190 -17.40 -1.27 -3.81
N ASN A 191 -18.02 -1.46 -4.97
CA ASN A 191 -18.13 -0.42 -6.00
C ASN A 191 -16.76 0.21 -6.34
N VAL A 192 -15.72 -0.62 -6.41
CA VAL A 192 -14.32 -0.17 -6.56
C VAL A 192 -14.05 0.35 -7.97
N SER A 193 -14.82 -0.06 -8.98
CA SER A 193 -14.62 0.33 -10.38
C SER A 193 -14.52 1.85 -10.56
N GLU A 194 -15.25 2.64 -9.78
CA GLU A 194 -15.18 4.10 -9.83
C GLU A 194 -13.80 4.67 -9.42
N ALA A 195 -13.04 3.94 -8.60
CA ALA A 195 -11.71 4.32 -8.12
C ALA A 195 -10.57 3.97 -9.08
N LEU A 196 -10.84 3.19 -10.14
CA LEU A 196 -9.79 2.63 -11.00
C LEU A 196 -9.62 3.45 -12.28
N PRO A 197 -8.43 3.38 -12.93
CA PRO A 197 -8.22 4.02 -14.22
C PRO A 197 -9.23 3.52 -15.27
N GLU A 198 -10.00 4.46 -15.84
CA GLU A 198 -11.04 4.14 -16.83
C GLU A 198 -10.48 3.40 -18.06
N GLU A 199 -9.29 3.79 -18.52
CA GLU A 199 -8.61 3.15 -19.65
C GLU A 199 -8.21 1.69 -19.33
N CYS A 200 -7.89 1.37 -18.08
CA CYS A 200 -7.63 0.00 -17.63
C CYS A 200 -8.91 -0.84 -17.69
N LEU A 201 -10.02 -0.29 -17.17
CA LEU A 201 -11.32 -0.98 -17.21
C LEU A 201 -11.78 -1.24 -18.64
N LYS A 202 -11.60 -0.26 -19.54
CA LYS A 202 -11.91 -0.39 -20.97
C LYS A 202 -11.04 -1.41 -21.70
N ALA A 203 -9.84 -1.68 -21.21
CA ALA A 203 -8.98 -2.73 -21.73
C ALA A 203 -9.44 -4.15 -21.35
N GLY A 204 -10.49 -4.29 -20.54
CA GLY A 204 -11.08 -5.58 -20.18
C GLY A 204 -10.41 -6.28 -19.00
N GLU A 205 -9.54 -5.58 -18.26
CA GLU A 205 -8.80 -6.12 -17.11
C GLU A 205 -9.66 -6.36 -15.85
N SER A 206 -10.85 -5.74 -15.78
CA SER A 206 -11.81 -5.90 -14.67
C SER A 206 -11.16 -5.61 -13.30
N TRP A 207 -11.35 -6.48 -12.30
CA TRP A 207 -10.77 -6.36 -10.96
C TRP A 207 -9.23 -6.28 -10.95
N ARG A 208 -8.54 -6.75 -11.99
CA ARG A 208 -7.07 -6.65 -12.09
C ARG A 208 -6.60 -5.20 -12.16
N CYS A 209 -7.47 -4.25 -12.50
CA CYS A 209 -7.15 -2.82 -12.40
C CYS A 209 -6.91 -2.35 -10.95
N MET A 210 -7.19 -3.16 -9.93
CA MET A 210 -6.75 -2.92 -8.55
C MET A 210 -5.26 -3.26 -8.34
N LEU A 211 -4.66 -4.05 -9.23
CA LEU A 211 -3.25 -4.43 -9.18
C LEU A 211 -2.42 -3.44 -9.98
N LEU A 212 -1.37 -2.93 -9.36
CA LEU A 212 -0.46 -1.98 -10.03
C LEU A 212 0.23 -2.60 -11.25
N SER A 213 0.36 -3.93 -11.29
CA SER A 213 0.86 -4.64 -12.48
C SER A 213 0.04 -4.33 -13.75
N SER A 214 -1.28 -4.15 -13.60
CA SER A 214 -2.20 -3.85 -14.71
C SER A 214 -2.54 -2.36 -14.80
N ALA A 215 -2.60 -1.64 -13.68
CA ALA A 215 -3.08 -0.26 -13.65
C ALA A 215 -2.04 0.79 -14.06
N VAL A 216 -0.76 0.59 -13.72
CA VAL A 216 0.30 1.59 -13.92
C VAL A 216 0.44 2.10 -15.36
N PRO A 217 0.28 1.29 -16.43
CA PRO A 217 0.27 1.81 -17.81
C PRO A 217 -0.74 2.94 -18.06
N TYR A 218 -1.81 3.00 -17.26
CA TYR A 218 -2.93 3.94 -17.37
C TYR A 218 -2.87 5.10 -16.37
N VAL A 219 -1.96 5.07 -15.40
CA VAL A 219 -1.77 6.15 -14.42
C VAL A 219 -1.07 7.34 -15.09
N LYS A 220 -1.68 8.52 -15.04
CA LYS A 220 -1.20 9.71 -15.76
C LYS A 220 -0.27 10.56 -14.90
N THR A 221 -0.47 10.55 -13.60
CA THR A 221 0.30 11.35 -12.64
C THR A 221 1.68 10.72 -12.42
N PRO A 222 2.78 11.50 -12.51
CA PRO A 222 4.12 10.96 -12.34
C PRO A 222 4.25 10.29 -10.97
N SER A 223 4.63 9.01 -11.00
CA SER A 223 4.67 8.14 -9.83
C SER A 223 6.05 7.51 -9.68
N PHE A 224 6.54 7.43 -8.45
CA PHE A 224 7.75 6.69 -8.09
C PHE A 224 7.37 5.46 -7.28
N PHE A 225 7.84 4.30 -7.72
CA PHE A 225 7.51 3.01 -7.11
C PHE A 225 8.73 2.43 -6.38
N LEU A 226 8.61 2.26 -5.08
CA LEU A 226 9.53 1.48 -4.25
C LEU A 226 8.91 0.10 -4.04
N GLN A 227 9.67 -0.95 -4.38
CA GLN A 227 9.15 -2.30 -4.25
C GLN A 227 10.24 -3.34 -4.04
N SER A 228 10.08 -4.17 -3.00
CA SER A 228 10.80 -5.43 -2.88
C SER A 228 10.23 -6.48 -3.82
N THR A 229 11.09 -7.21 -4.52
CA THR A 229 10.73 -8.43 -5.26
C THR A 229 10.45 -9.63 -4.36
N VAL A 230 10.70 -9.51 -3.06
CA VAL A 230 10.41 -10.52 -2.04
C VAL A 230 9.69 -9.86 -0.85
N ASP A 231 8.68 -9.06 -1.18
CA ASP A 231 7.89 -8.31 -0.19
C ASP A 231 7.35 -9.24 0.89
N SER A 232 7.69 -8.94 2.14
CA SER A 232 7.39 -9.81 3.28
C SER A 232 5.89 -9.95 3.53
N TRP A 233 5.04 -9.04 3.05
CA TRP A 233 3.59 -9.15 3.17
C TRP A 233 2.97 -10.14 2.17
N GLN A 234 3.76 -10.64 1.22
CA GLN A 234 3.36 -11.66 0.25
C GLN A 234 3.98 -13.02 0.57
N LEU A 235 4.70 -13.13 1.69
CA LEU A 235 5.36 -14.34 2.13
C LEU A 235 4.62 -14.91 3.34
N ARG A 236 4.38 -16.22 3.29
CA ARG A 236 4.02 -17.04 4.45
C ARG A 236 5.25 -17.73 5.03
N SER A 237 6.23 -18.01 4.18
CA SER A 237 7.47 -18.69 4.54
C SER A 237 8.67 -17.92 3.98
N LEU A 238 9.79 -17.98 4.72
CA LEU A 238 11.07 -17.42 4.31
C LEU A 238 12.00 -18.48 3.70
N GLU A 239 11.47 -19.66 3.38
CA GLU A 239 12.22 -20.68 2.64
C GLU A 239 12.71 -20.14 1.29
N PRO A 240 13.93 -20.48 0.84
CA PRO A 240 14.48 -19.98 -0.41
C PRO A 240 13.54 -20.17 -1.62
N SER A 241 12.83 -21.29 -1.68
CA SER A 241 11.86 -21.56 -2.75
C SER A 241 10.68 -20.59 -2.78
N SER A 242 10.22 -20.12 -1.63
CA SER A 242 9.15 -19.11 -1.53
C SER A 242 9.65 -17.73 -1.97
N LEU A 243 10.86 -17.36 -1.55
CA LEU A 243 11.50 -16.11 -1.99
C LEU A 243 11.71 -16.09 -3.51
N GLU A 244 12.27 -17.16 -4.06
CA GLU A 244 12.51 -17.29 -5.50
C GLU A 244 11.20 -17.27 -6.29
N ALA A 245 10.18 -18.00 -5.84
CA ALA A 245 8.89 -18.04 -6.51
C ALA A 245 8.22 -16.67 -6.58
N LEU A 246 8.24 -15.91 -5.48
CA LEU A 246 7.70 -14.55 -5.45
C LEU A 246 8.50 -13.60 -6.35
N GLN A 247 9.84 -13.66 -6.27
CA GLN A 247 10.74 -12.84 -7.07
C GLN A 247 10.57 -13.07 -8.58
N ASP A 248 10.44 -14.33 -8.99
CA ASP A 248 10.28 -14.73 -10.40
C ASP A 248 8.96 -14.22 -10.99
N GLN A 249 7.94 -13.91 -10.17
CA GLN A 249 6.71 -13.27 -10.62
C GLN A 249 6.73 -11.75 -10.52
N LEU A 250 7.16 -11.19 -9.38
CA LEU A 250 7.10 -9.75 -9.15
C LEU A 250 8.06 -8.99 -10.05
N ARG A 251 9.31 -9.45 -10.19
CA ARG A 251 10.33 -8.71 -10.97
C ARG A 251 9.89 -8.45 -12.40
N PRO A 252 9.48 -9.44 -13.22
CA PRO A 252 9.08 -9.16 -14.59
C PRO A 252 7.77 -8.36 -14.67
N ALA A 253 6.83 -8.52 -13.72
CA ALA A 253 5.63 -7.71 -13.66
C ALA A 253 5.95 -6.23 -13.43
N LEU A 254 6.76 -5.92 -12.41
CA LEU A 254 7.24 -4.57 -12.10
C LEU A 254 7.92 -3.92 -13.31
N LEU A 255 8.87 -4.62 -13.93
CA LEU A 255 9.60 -4.11 -15.09
C LEU A 255 8.67 -3.77 -16.26
N ARG A 256 7.70 -4.64 -16.56
CA ARG A 256 6.72 -4.37 -17.62
C ARG A 256 5.88 -3.13 -17.32
N SER A 257 5.35 -3.02 -16.10
CA SER A 257 4.49 -1.90 -15.71
C SER A 257 5.25 -0.57 -15.70
N LEU A 258 6.46 -0.54 -15.14
CA LEU A 258 7.30 0.66 -15.09
C LEU A 258 7.77 1.10 -16.47
N ASN A 259 8.13 0.15 -17.35
CA ASN A 259 8.48 0.46 -18.73
C ASN A 259 7.29 1.02 -19.52
N ALA A 260 6.10 0.46 -19.33
CA ALA A 260 4.88 0.96 -19.98
C ALA A 260 4.51 2.39 -19.53
N GLY A 261 4.75 2.71 -18.26
CA GLY A 261 4.50 4.04 -17.69
C GLY A 261 5.64 5.06 -17.89
N ARG A 262 6.77 4.66 -18.50
CA ARG A 262 7.99 5.49 -18.55
C ARG A 262 7.78 6.85 -19.21
N GLY A 263 7.05 6.91 -20.33
CA GLY A 263 6.76 8.18 -21.02
C GLY A 263 5.92 9.16 -20.20
N ARG A 264 5.23 8.69 -19.15
CA ARG A 264 4.44 9.50 -18.22
C ARG A 264 5.27 9.99 -17.03
N GLY A 265 6.60 9.87 -17.11
CA GLY A 265 7.52 10.31 -16.07
C GLY A 265 7.56 9.39 -14.86
N HIS A 266 7.05 8.16 -14.95
CA HIS A 266 7.19 7.22 -13.85
C HIS A 266 8.66 6.87 -13.60
N GLY A 267 8.99 6.60 -12.35
CA GLY A 267 10.30 6.13 -11.91
C GLY A 267 10.12 5.01 -10.89
N GLY A 268 11.23 4.44 -10.43
CA GLY A 268 11.15 3.46 -9.35
C GLY A 268 12.50 2.90 -8.96
N ALA A 269 12.51 2.20 -7.84
CA ALA A 269 13.66 1.47 -7.36
C ALA A 269 13.17 0.14 -6.79
N VAL A 270 13.72 -0.95 -7.31
CA VAL A 270 13.28 -2.32 -7.07
C VAL A 270 14.42 -3.12 -6.47
N ASP A 271 14.21 -3.61 -5.26
CA ASP A 271 15.18 -4.38 -4.48
C ASP A 271 14.77 -5.86 -4.37
N HIS A 272 15.58 -6.64 -3.67
CA HIS A 272 15.32 -8.05 -3.38
C HIS A 272 15.44 -8.34 -1.87
N CYS A 273 15.09 -7.36 -1.06
CA CYS A 273 15.28 -7.36 0.37
C CYS A 273 13.96 -7.70 1.04
N VAL A 274 13.99 -8.56 2.05
CA VAL A 274 12.76 -8.97 2.74
C VAL A 274 12.35 -7.83 3.68
N HIS A 275 11.37 -7.05 3.24
CA HIS A 275 10.76 -5.94 3.99
C HIS A 275 9.34 -5.71 3.47
N HIS A 276 8.60 -4.83 4.12
CA HIS A 276 7.32 -4.35 3.64
C HIS A 276 7.15 -2.91 4.10
N CYS A 277 7.27 -1.97 3.16
CA CYS A 277 7.51 -0.57 3.47
C CYS A 277 8.77 -0.38 4.35
N GLU A 278 8.95 0.84 4.86
CA GLU A 278 9.99 1.20 5.82
C GLU A 278 11.41 1.20 5.20
N ALA A 279 12.45 1.12 6.03
CA ALA A 279 13.86 1.18 5.60
C ALA A 279 14.17 2.42 4.72
N TRP A 280 13.50 3.55 5.00
CA TRP A 280 13.67 4.80 4.27
C TRP A 280 15.06 5.38 4.50
N GLY A 281 15.84 5.51 3.44
CA GLY A 281 17.24 5.92 3.48
C GLY A 281 18.23 4.76 3.65
N GLU A 282 17.76 3.54 3.91
CA GLU A 282 18.62 2.41 4.31
C GLU A 282 18.88 1.40 3.18
N ILE A 283 17.95 1.27 2.23
CA ILE A 283 18.12 0.35 1.08
C ILE A 283 18.86 1.07 -0.04
N THR A 284 19.96 0.50 -0.53
CA THR A 284 20.88 1.19 -1.44
C THR A 284 21.20 0.45 -2.74
N TRP A 285 21.26 1.19 -3.86
CA TRP A 285 21.82 0.76 -5.14
C TRP A 285 23.18 1.43 -5.34
N GLY A 286 24.24 0.78 -4.87
CA GLY A 286 25.56 1.42 -4.78
C GLY A 286 25.53 2.52 -3.71
N SER A 287 25.83 3.77 -4.09
CA SER A 287 25.80 4.91 -3.16
C SER A 287 24.46 5.65 -3.12
N ILE A 288 23.42 5.16 -3.81
CA ILE A 288 22.12 5.82 -3.91
C ILE A 288 21.14 5.06 -3.02
N SER A 289 20.64 5.68 -1.95
CA SER A 289 19.56 5.10 -1.14
C SER A 289 18.19 5.21 -1.85
N ASN A 290 17.19 4.45 -1.40
CA ASN A 290 15.79 4.59 -1.84
C ASN A 290 15.25 6.03 -1.65
N ARG A 291 15.65 6.71 -0.57
CA ARG A 291 15.37 8.13 -0.33
C ARG A 291 16.01 9.00 -1.40
N ASP A 292 17.31 8.84 -1.66
CA ASP A 292 18.04 9.68 -2.61
C ASP A 292 17.56 9.43 -4.05
N ALA A 293 17.21 8.18 -4.37
CA ALA A 293 16.60 7.79 -5.63
C ALA A 293 15.27 8.51 -5.86
N PHE A 294 14.37 8.47 -4.87
CA PHE A 294 13.11 9.18 -4.92
C PHE A 294 13.31 10.69 -5.03
N GLU A 295 14.18 11.28 -4.20
CA GLU A 295 14.43 12.73 -4.21
C GLU A 295 14.98 13.20 -5.56
N GLY A 296 15.95 12.48 -6.13
CA GLY A 296 16.51 12.78 -7.44
C GLY A 296 15.46 12.72 -8.54
N TRP A 297 14.60 11.70 -8.53
CA TRP A 297 13.46 11.61 -9.44
C TRP A 297 12.48 12.78 -9.25
N TYR A 298 12.09 13.07 -8.01
CA TYR A 298 11.10 14.10 -7.68
C TYR A 298 11.55 15.48 -8.19
N ARG A 299 12.78 15.88 -7.84
CA ARG A 299 13.36 17.16 -8.25
C ARG A 299 13.46 17.27 -9.77
N LYS A 300 13.80 16.19 -10.46
CA LYS A 300 13.84 16.17 -11.93
C LYS A 300 12.44 16.39 -12.54
N ARG A 301 11.41 15.75 -11.99
CA ARG A 301 10.02 15.94 -12.48
C ARG A 301 9.49 17.33 -12.19
N LEU A 302 9.75 17.86 -11.00
CA LEU A 302 9.39 19.22 -10.64
C LEU A 302 10.05 20.24 -11.59
N GLN A 303 11.35 20.08 -11.87
CA GLN A 303 12.07 20.94 -12.82
C GLN A 303 11.45 20.91 -14.22
N GLN A 304 11.18 19.71 -14.76
CA GLN A 304 10.54 19.57 -16.08
C GLN A 304 9.13 20.18 -16.10
N TRP A 305 8.37 20.02 -15.01
CA TRP A 305 7.05 20.62 -14.88
C TRP A 305 7.13 22.16 -14.95
N HIS A 306 8.06 22.79 -14.22
CA HIS A 306 8.31 24.23 -14.32
C HIS A 306 8.72 24.66 -15.74
N SER A 307 9.63 23.93 -16.37
CA SER A 307 10.09 24.26 -17.73
C SER A 307 9.01 24.12 -18.81
N SER A 308 8.01 23.26 -18.59
CA SER A 308 6.89 23.05 -19.52
C SER A 308 5.78 24.11 -19.47
N GLY A 309 5.96 25.17 -18.67
CA GLY A 309 4.86 26.12 -18.38
C GLY A 309 3.70 25.42 -17.65
N PHE A 310 4.01 24.41 -16.84
CA PHE A 310 3.07 23.65 -16.02
C PHE A 310 2.05 22.77 -16.78
N ASN A 311 2.25 22.53 -18.07
CA ASN A 311 1.38 21.71 -18.92
C ASN A 311 1.95 20.33 -19.24
N ALA A 312 3.04 19.90 -18.61
CA ALA A 312 3.64 18.58 -18.85
C ALA A 312 2.66 17.44 -18.54
N SER A 313 2.12 16.84 -19.60
CA SER A 313 1.46 15.53 -19.58
C SER A 313 2.40 14.40 -20.00
N VAL A 314 3.57 14.74 -20.54
CA VAL A 314 4.63 13.86 -21.01
C VAL A 314 5.96 14.42 -20.49
N PHE A 315 6.81 13.57 -19.94
CA PHE A 315 8.10 13.94 -19.36
C PHE A 315 9.25 13.45 -20.24
N ASP A 316 10.31 14.23 -20.34
CA ASP A 316 11.53 13.79 -21.01
C ASP A 316 12.25 12.78 -20.13
N THR A 317 12.17 11.51 -20.53
CA THR A 317 12.77 10.37 -19.83
C THR A 317 13.92 9.74 -20.64
N ALA A 318 14.38 10.44 -21.69
CA ALA A 318 15.53 10.01 -22.46
C ALA A 318 16.77 9.95 -21.56
N GLY A 319 17.53 8.85 -21.67
CA GLY A 319 18.74 8.64 -20.87
C GLY A 319 18.49 8.37 -19.38
N GLU A 320 17.24 8.24 -18.93
CA GLU A 320 16.97 7.79 -17.56
C GLU A 320 17.20 6.29 -17.40
N HIS A 321 17.66 5.90 -16.22
CA HIS A 321 17.98 4.51 -15.89
C HIS A 321 17.05 3.95 -14.81
N TRP A 322 15.79 4.41 -14.81
CA TRP A 322 14.75 3.86 -13.94
C TRP A 322 14.08 2.64 -14.59
N PRO A 323 13.63 1.65 -13.78
CA PRO A 323 13.89 1.55 -12.35
C PRO A 323 15.35 1.23 -12.00
N LEU A 324 15.82 1.66 -10.83
CA LEU A 324 17.04 1.09 -10.25
C LEU A 324 16.75 -0.35 -9.83
N LEU A 325 17.65 -1.27 -10.14
CA LEU A 325 17.47 -2.70 -9.89
C LEU A 325 18.63 -3.24 -9.08
N HIS A 326 18.37 -3.94 -7.97
CA HIS A 326 19.39 -4.82 -7.42
C HIS A 326 19.69 -5.93 -8.43
N LEU A 327 20.98 -6.16 -8.69
CA LEU A 327 21.45 -7.24 -9.55
C LEU A 327 21.45 -8.56 -8.77
N GLY A 328 21.00 -9.65 -9.39
CA GLY A 328 21.02 -10.98 -8.80
C GLY A 328 19.68 -11.47 -8.23
N ARG A 329 19.75 -12.65 -7.59
CA ARG A 329 18.62 -13.31 -6.89
C ARG A 329 18.64 -12.95 -5.40
N ALA A 330 17.48 -13.04 -4.76
CA ALA A 330 17.31 -12.72 -3.35
C ALA A 330 18.25 -13.55 -2.46
N GLY A 331 19.00 -12.86 -1.59
CA GLY A 331 19.74 -13.46 -0.48
C GLY A 331 19.30 -12.77 0.82
N PRO A 332 18.98 -13.50 1.89
CA PRO A 332 18.35 -12.93 3.09
C PRO A 332 19.30 -12.09 3.99
N SER A 333 20.60 -12.05 3.71
CA SER A 333 21.56 -11.37 4.58
C SER A 333 22.00 -10.01 4.03
N GLN A 334 21.88 -8.96 4.85
CA GLN A 334 22.55 -7.65 4.75
C GLN A 334 22.02 -6.64 3.70
N CYS A 335 20.71 -6.52 3.50
CA CYS A 335 20.17 -5.41 2.70
C CYS A 335 20.09 -4.07 3.44
N TYR A 336 19.73 -4.10 4.72
CA TYR A 336 19.60 -2.91 5.57
C TYR A 336 19.83 -3.31 7.03
N PRO A 337 20.26 -2.39 7.92
CA PRO A 337 20.66 -2.72 9.29
C PRO A 337 19.62 -3.50 10.11
N GLY A 338 18.32 -3.27 9.88
CA GLY A 338 17.21 -3.92 10.59
C GLY A 338 16.74 -5.26 10.01
N GLN A 339 17.30 -5.74 8.89
CA GLN A 339 16.70 -6.87 8.18
C GLN A 339 16.69 -8.17 8.99
N GLU A 340 17.75 -8.47 9.75
CA GLU A 340 17.81 -9.70 10.54
C GLU A 340 16.74 -9.74 11.64
N GLU A 341 16.40 -8.59 12.22
CA GLU A 341 15.34 -8.46 13.22
C GLU A 341 13.97 -8.63 12.55
N HIS A 342 13.77 -8.00 11.40
CA HIS A 342 12.54 -8.15 10.60
C HIS A 342 12.28 -9.60 10.21
N LEU A 343 13.32 -10.31 9.74
CA LEU A 343 13.23 -11.73 9.39
C LEU A 343 12.82 -12.59 10.59
N ARG A 344 13.41 -12.34 11.77
CA ARG A 344 13.06 -13.05 13.02
C ARG A 344 11.62 -12.76 13.45
N TRP A 345 11.18 -11.51 13.37
CA TRP A 345 9.80 -11.12 13.66
C TRP A 345 8.82 -11.85 12.72
N HIS A 346 9.10 -11.85 11.42
CA HIS A 346 8.26 -12.51 10.42
C HIS A 346 8.15 -14.03 10.66
N GLN A 347 9.25 -14.71 10.97
CA GLN A 347 9.25 -16.15 11.32
C GLN A 347 8.37 -16.45 12.53
N ASN A 348 8.44 -15.61 13.57
CA ASN A 348 7.61 -15.78 14.77
C ASN A 348 6.12 -15.60 14.47
N LEU A 349 5.77 -14.68 13.57
CA LEU A 349 4.40 -14.47 13.12
C LEU A 349 3.85 -15.70 12.38
N THR A 350 4.62 -16.27 11.44
CA THR A 350 4.23 -17.50 10.72
C THR A 350 3.93 -18.65 11.69
N LEU A 351 4.81 -18.88 12.67
CA LEU A 351 4.63 -19.92 13.68
C LEU A 351 3.38 -19.72 14.55
N ALA A 352 2.97 -18.46 14.78
CA ALA A 352 1.74 -18.16 15.50
C ALA A 352 0.51 -18.47 14.64
N LEU A 353 0.52 -18.08 13.36
CA LEU A 353 -0.59 -18.33 12.42
C LEU A 353 -0.81 -19.83 12.16
N GLU A 354 0.26 -20.62 12.04
CA GLU A 354 0.15 -22.08 11.89
C GLU A 354 -0.49 -22.77 13.11
N LYS A 355 -0.27 -22.23 14.32
CA LYS A 355 -0.92 -22.73 15.54
C LYS A 355 -2.41 -22.40 15.58
N CYS A 356 -2.82 -21.27 14.99
CA CYS A 356 -4.22 -20.88 14.84
C CYS A 356 -4.95 -21.75 13.82
N ASP A 357 -4.32 -22.04 12.67
CA ASP A 357 -4.89 -22.93 11.63
C ASP A 357 -5.14 -24.36 12.14
N MET A 358 -4.43 -24.78 13.19
CA MET A 358 -4.64 -26.06 13.88
C MET A 358 -5.79 -26.05 14.92
N GLY A 359 -6.63 -25.02 14.95
CA GLY A 359 -7.87 -25.02 15.75
C GLY A 359 -7.69 -24.75 17.25
N ARG A 360 -6.60 -24.10 17.67
CA ARG A 360 -6.43 -23.65 19.07
C ARG A 360 -6.94 -22.22 19.22
N SER A 361 -7.80 -21.94 20.21
CA SER A 361 -8.38 -20.59 20.40
C SER A 361 -7.31 -19.55 20.74
N TRP A 362 -7.57 -18.31 20.35
CA TRP A 362 -6.75 -17.13 20.61
C TRP A 362 -6.51 -16.81 22.10
N ASP A 363 -7.29 -17.41 23.01
CA ASP A 363 -7.37 -17.01 24.41
C ASP A 363 -6.13 -17.34 25.26
N ILE A 364 -5.13 -18.06 24.73
CA ILE A 364 -3.98 -18.54 25.52
C ILE A 364 -2.67 -17.81 25.19
N PHE A 365 -2.57 -17.04 24.09
CA PHE A 365 -1.26 -16.51 23.65
C PHE A 365 -1.02 -15.02 23.87
N VAL A 366 -2.04 -14.23 24.22
CA VAL A 366 -1.91 -12.76 24.43
C VAL A 366 -1.33 -12.43 25.82
N GLY A 367 -1.27 -13.39 26.75
CA GLY A 367 -0.85 -13.13 28.14
C GLY A 367 0.64 -13.16 28.43
N ASN A 368 1.48 -13.81 27.61
CA ASN A 368 2.85 -14.18 28.02
C ASN A 368 3.98 -13.73 27.09
N LEU A 369 3.71 -12.99 26.02
CA LEU A 369 4.75 -12.57 25.07
C LEU A 369 4.66 -11.07 24.76
N LEU A 370 4.78 -10.25 25.81
CA LEU A 370 4.77 -8.77 25.84
C LEU A 370 3.36 -8.24 26.15
N GLY A 371 3.16 -7.64 27.32
CA GLY A 371 1.91 -7.03 27.78
C GLY A 371 1.48 -5.80 26.97
N LYS A 372 1.24 -6.01 25.68
CA LYS A 372 0.89 -5.02 24.66
C LYS A 372 -0.07 -5.70 23.68
N THR A 373 -1.18 -5.04 23.39
CA THR A 373 -2.17 -5.54 22.43
C THR A 373 -1.59 -5.54 21.00
N LEU A 374 -2.16 -6.29 20.05
CA LEU A 374 -1.71 -6.28 18.65
C LEU A 374 -1.72 -4.85 18.05
N GLY A 375 -2.62 -3.98 18.54
CA GLY A 375 -2.64 -2.55 18.22
C GLY A 375 -1.40 -1.80 18.73
N ASP A 376 -0.88 -2.18 19.91
CA ASP A 376 0.35 -1.64 20.46
C ASP A 376 1.60 -2.18 19.74
N ILE A 377 1.58 -3.41 19.20
CA ILE A 377 2.68 -3.96 18.39
C ILE A 377 2.74 -3.27 17.03
N LEU A 378 1.58 -3.00 16.42
CA LEU A 378 1.52 -2.23 15.17
C LEU A 378 1.88 -0.76 15.39
N ASP A 379 1.49 -0.12 16.50
CA ASP A 379 1.91 1.25 16.83
C ASP A 379 3.40 1.36 17.24
N ASN A 380 4.02 0.31 17.81
CA ASN A 380 5.44 0.32 18.24
C ASN A 380 6.43 -0.22 17.20
N ASN A 381 6.01 -1.04 16.22
CA ASN A 381 6.87 -1.41 15.09
C ASN A 381 7.02 -0.26 14.08
N PHE A 382 6.22 0.78 14.25
CA PHE A 382 6.36 2.07 13.59
C PHE A 382 7.41 3.00 14.22
N SER A 383 8.19 2.51 15.19
CA SER A 383 9.17 3.26 15.98
C SER A 383 10.52 2.54 16.15
N GLY A 384 10.89 1.66 15.22
CA GLY A 384 12.20 1.01 15.15
C GLY A 384 13.08 1.61 14.06
#